data_AF-A0A7S0CGD3-F1
#
_entry.id   AF-A0A7S0CGD3-F1
#
_cell.length_a   1.000
_cell.length_b   1.000
_cell.length_c   1.000
_cell.angle_alpha   90.00
_cell.angle_beta   90.00
_cell.angle_gamma   90.00
#
_symmetry.space_group_name_H-M   'P 1'
#
loop_
_entity.id
_entity.type
_entity.pdbx_description
1 polymer ?
#
loop_
_entity_poly.entity_id
_entity_poly.type
_entity_poly.pdbx_seq_one_letter_code
_entity_poly.pdbx_strand_id
1 'polypeptide(L)'
;PAPPSGLFGAPAIAAGMFGAAAATPAATQLQPQGALPSYNYAASYQLEQMHAEQRKQQEAAGLQASLSKLHAAYTATPTTITPPTPNATVPDSRFQAMVYDPSQSHPHLNPTNIAAGIEGRPPHVTPQAWSQSLATNPDPLTLLPICLVGANALQTRIASQQEQALVLKSYLEKLREAVGQLQQSTRGSEVMVGEIQEEGSRGRRRLLTVMKKVEVLRCLNLPLTQGEMEL
;
A
#
# COMPACT_ATOMS: atom_id res chain seq x y z
N PRO A 1 -18.74 13.52 25.22
CA PRO A 1 -19.15 12.43 24.31
C PRO A 1 -18.77 12.83 22.89
N ALA A 2 -17.79 12.14 22.30
CA ALA A 2 -17.23 12.44 20.99
C ALA A 2 -18.11 11.91 19.84
N PRO A 3 -18.16 12.58 18.67
CA PRO A 3 -18.67 11.96 17.46
C PRO A 3 -17.58 11.17 16.71
N PRO A 4 -17.94 10.08 16.02
CA PRO A 4 -17.01 9.17 15.36
C PRO A 4 -16.60 9.65 13.96
N SER A 5 -15.36 9.32 13.64
CA SER A 5 -14.64 9.47 12.38
C SER A 5 -15.24 8.66 11.23
N GLY A 6 -15.55 9.35 10.12
CA GLY A 6 -15.83 8.78 8.80
C GLY A 6 -14.58 8.85 7.92
N LEU A 7 -14.01 7.68 7.69
CA LEU A 7 -12.86 7.36 6.85
C LEU A 7 -13.34 7.11 5.42
N PHE A 8 -13.12 8.03 4.46
CA PHE A 8 -12.94 7.77 3.01
C PHE A 8 -12.87 9.10 2.22
N GLY A 9 -11.75 9.33 1.52
CA GLY A 9 -11.68 10.17 0.31
C GLY A 9 -11.22 11.62 0.46
N ALA A 10 -9.96 11.90 0.10
CA ALA A 10 -9.56 13.21 -0.42
C ALA A 10 -8.66 12.99 -1.66
N PRO A 11 -8.96 13.59 -2.83
CA PRO A 11 -8.02 13.66 -3.93
C PRO A 11 -6.94 14.72 -3.64
N ALA A 12 -5.69 14.37 -3.89
CA ALA A 12 -4.55 15.26 -3.76
C ALA A 12 -4.62 16.39 -4.79
N ILE A 13 -4.57 17.64 -4.31
CA ILE A 13 -4.38 18.82 -5.15
C ILE A 13 -2.88 18.92 -5.43
N ALA A 14 -2.48 18.61 -6.67
CA ALA A 14 -1.14 18.83 -7.17
C ALA A 14 -0.94 20.35 -7.38
N ALA A 15 -0.17 20.97 -6.49
CA ALA A 15 0.36 22.31 -6.68
C ALA A 15 1.83 22.21 -7.09
N GLY A 16 2.16 22.69 -8.29
CA GLY A 16 3.56 22.88 -8.67
C GLY A 16 3.83 23.10 -10.16
N MET A 17 4.28 24.33 -10.45
CA MET A 17 5.37 24.65 -11.39
C MET A 17 4.97 25.22 -12.77
N PHE A 18 5.73 26.26 -13.18
CA PHE A 18 5.55 27.26 -14.26
C PHE A 18 4.56 28.39 -13.92
N GLY A 19 4.91 29.68 -13.80
CA GLY A 19 6.12 30.41 -14.16
C GLY A 19 5.74 31.59 -15.05
N ALA A 20 5.45 32.78 -14.48
CA ALA A 20 5.49 34.06 -15.21
C ALA A 20 5.34 35.28 -14.29
N ALA A 21 6.40 36.10 -14.32
CA ALA A 21 6.43 37.57 -14.35
C ALA A 21 5.72 38.40 -13.26
N ALA A 22 6.56 39.13 -12.54
CA ALA A 22 6.25 40.25 -11.67
C ALA A 22 5.57 41.42 -12.40
N ALA A 23 4.64 42.08 -11.70
CA ALA A 23 4.25 43.45 -11.97
C ALA A 23 4.11 44.22 -10.64
N THR A 24 4.86 45.31 -10.58
CA THR A 24 4.99 46.33 -9.53
C THR A 24 3.65 47.04 -9.23
N PRO A 25 3.37 47.49 -7.99
CA PRO A 25 2.16 48.23 -7.69
C PRO A 25 2.32 49.73 -8.00
N ALA A 26 1.35 50.32 -8.69
CA ALA A 26 1.20 51.77 -8.83
C ALA A 26 0.05 52.27 -7.94
N ALA A 27 0.26 53.45 -7.41
CA ALA A 27 -0.38 54.01 -6.23
C ALA A 27 -1.74 54.70 -6.49
N THR A 28 -2.55 54.70 -5.43
CA THR A 28 -3.42 55.78 -4.92
C THR A 28 -4.45 56.44 -5.84
N GLN A 29 -5.74 56.23 -5.53
CA GLN A 29 -6.70 57.34 -5.44
C GLN A 29 -7.78 57.06 -4.39
N LEU A 30 -8.00 58.06 -3.53
CA LEU A 30 -8.95 58.11 -2.43
C LEU A 30 -10.35 58.52 -2.91
N GLN A 31 -11.33 58.27 -2.01
CA GLN A 31 -12.60 58.97 -1.78
C GLN A 31 -13.92 58.34 -2.35
N PRO A 32 -15.11 58.64 -1.77
CA PRO A 32 -15.66 57.96 -0.58
C PRO A 32 -17.12 57.48 -0.73
N GLN A 33 -17.59 56.74 0.29
CA GLN A 33 -18.98 56.55 0.77
C GLN A 33 -20.13 56.41 -0.25
N GLY A 34 -20.69 55.19 -0.31
CA GLY A 34 -22.03 54.89 -0.84
C GLY A 34 -22.70 53.82 0.01
N ALA A 35 -23.97 54.06 0.35
CA ALA A 35 -24.77 53.38 1.36
C ALA A 35 -24.93 51.86 1.20
N LEU A 36 -25.08 51.17 2.33
CA LEU A 36 -25.46 49.75 2.44
C LEU A 36 -26.93 49.54 2.03
N PRO A 37 -27.23 48.63 1.09
CA PRO A 37 -28.50 47.96 1.02
C PRO A 37 -28.37 46.59 1.69
N SER A 38 -29.16 46.37 2.75
CA SER A 38 -29.35 45.06 3.37
C SER A 38 -30.03 44.14 2.34
N TYR A 39 -29.24 43.35 1.62
CA TYR A 39 -29.76 42.32 0.73
C TYR A 39 -29.87 40.98 1.47
N ASN A 40 -30.97 40.31 1.19
CA ASN A 40 -31.45 39.07 1.77
C ASN A 40 -30.52 37.89 1.40
N TYR A 41 -29.39 37.74 2.09
CA TYR A 41 -28.37 36.72 1.81
C TYR A 41 -28.83 35.26 2.00
N ALA A 42 -29.88 35.02 2.79
CA ALA A 42 -30.36 33.67 3.06
C ALA A 42 -31.05 33.03 1.82
N ALA A 43 -31.79 33.84 1.05
CA ALA A 43 -32.56 33.34 -0.09
C ALA A 43 -31.67 32.97 -1.30
N SER A 44 -30.59 33.72 -1.54
CA SER A 44 -29.64 33.42 -2.62
C SER A 44 -28.83 32.15 -2.35
N TYR A 45 -28.43 31.93 -1.09
CA TYR A 45 -27.70 30.74 -0.69
C TYR A 45 -28.52 29.46 -0.83
N GLN A 46 -29.83 29.55 -0.53
CA GLN A 46 -30.75 28.42 -0.62
C GLN A 46 -31.06 28.04 -2.09
N LEU A 47 -31.14 29.03 -2.98
CA LEU A 47 -31.29 28.80 -4.41
C LEU A 47 -30.04 28.13 -5.00
N GLU A 48 -28.85 28.55 -4.59
CA GLU A 48 -27.58 28.00 -5.08
C GLU A 48 -27.35 26.55 -4.63
N GLN A 49 -27.76 26.19 -3.41
CA GLN A 49 -27.75 24.80 -2.93
C GLN A 49 -28.69 23.91 -3.75
N MET A 50 -29.90 24.37 -4.06
CA MET A 50 -30.85 23.63 -4.88
C MET A 50 -30.31 23.38 -6.29
N HIS A 51 -29.69 24.37 -6.92
CA HIS A 51 -29.06 24.23 -8.24
C HIS A 51 -27.83 23.31 -8.20
N ALA A 52 -27.07 23.28 -7.10
CA ALA A 52 -25.96 22.36 -6.92
C ALA A 52 -26.43 20.90 -6.78
N GLU A 53 -27.49 20.66 -6.04
CA GLU A 53 -28.10 19.32 -5.91
C GLU A 53 -28.73 18.86 -7.22
N GLN A 54 -29.40 19.75 -7.95
CA GLN A 54 -29.98 19.42 -9.24
C GLN A 54 -28.91 19.03 -10.28
N ARG A 55 -27.75 19.71 -10.28
CA ARG A 55 -26.59 19.32 -11.11
C ARG A 55 -26.08 17.93 -10.74
N LYS A 56 -25.92 17.64 -9.44
CA LYS A 56 -25.51 16.31 -8.97
C LYS A 56 -26.48 15.22 -9.40
N GLN A 57 -27.79 15.48 -9.33
CA GLN A 57 -28.81 14.50 -9.76
C GLN A 57 -28.80 14.28 -11.27
N GLN A 58 -28.62 15.35 -12.06
CA GLN A 58 -28.50 15.24 -13.52
C GLN A 58 -27.25 14.45 -13.93
N GLU A 59 -26.11 14.70 -13.27
CA GLU A 59 -24.88 13.95 -13.48
C GLU A 59 -25.05 12.48 -13.09
N ALA A 60 -25.66 12.19 -11.94
CA ALA A 60 -25.93 10.82 -11.50
C ALA A 60 -26.88 10.07 -12.45
N ALA A 61 -27.94 10.74 -12.92
CA ALA A 61 -28.87 10.17 -13.90
C ALA A 61 -28.20 9.92 -15.25
N GLY A 62 -27.33 10.83 -15.70
CA GLY A 62 -26.52 10.66 -16.91
C GLY A 62 -25.57 9.48 -16.80
N LEU A 63 -24.89 9.33 -15.66
CA LEU A 63 -24.03 8.18 -15.38
C LEU A 63 -24.84 6.88 -15.35
N GLN A 64 -25.99 6.86 -14.70
CA GLN A 64 -26.85 5.68 -14.64
C GLN A 64 -27.38 5.27 -16.02
N ALA A 65 -27.77 6.24 -16.87
CA ALA A 65 -28.18 5.97 -18.25
C ALA A 65 -27.02 5.45 -19.11
N SER A 66 -25.81 5.95 -18.90
CA SER A 66 -24.62 5.44 -19.59
C SER A 66 -24.28 4.00 -19.17
N LEU A 67 -24.39 3.70 -17.87
CA LEU A 67 -24.17 2.35 -17.33
C LEU A 67 -25.22 1.37 -17.83
N SER A 68 -26.50 1.75 -17.86
CA SER A 68 -27.56 0.88 -18.36
C SER A 68 -27.42 0.61 -19.86
N LYS A 69 -27.01 1.60 -20.65
CA LYS A 69 -26.70 1.43 -22.07
C LYS A 69 -25.51 0.49 -22.29
N LEU A 70 -24.46 0.61 -21.48
CA LEU A 70 -23.29 -0.27 -21.56
C LEU A 70 -23.67 -1.70 -21.15
N HIS A 71 -24.46 -1.84 -20.09
CA HIS A 71 -24.99 -3.14 -19.66
C HIS A 71 -25.87 -3.78 -20.73
N ALA A 72 -26.77 -3.01 -21.36
CA ALA A 72 -27.60 -3.51 -22.46
C ALA A 72 -26.78 -3.92 -23.69
N ALA A 73 -25.72 -3.17 -24.04
CA ALA A 73 -24.81 -3.54 -25.11
C ALA A 73 -24.02 -4.83 -24.80
N TYR A 74 -23.67 -5.03 -23.53
CA TYR A 74 -22.98 -6.21 -23.04
C TYR A 74 -23.90 -7.45 -22.99
N THR A 75 -25.16 -7.31 -22.59
CA THR A 75 -26.11 -8.43 -22.55
C THR A 75 -26.70 -8.76 -23.91
N ALA A 76 -26.78 -7.79 -24.83
CA ALA A 76 -27.24 -8.00 -26.20
C ALA A 76 -26.15 -8.60 -27.11
N THR A 77 -24.90 -8.73 -26.65
CA THR A 77 -23.92 -9.54 -27.37
C THR A 77 -24.21 -11.01 -27.07
N PRO A 78 -24.71 -11.80 -28.03
CA PRO A 78 -25.04 -13.19 -27.77
C PRO A 78 -23.75 -13.93 -27.40
N THR A 79 -23.67 -14.36 -26.15
CA THR A 79 -22.85 -15.50 -25.76
C THR A 79 -23.52 -16.74 -26.35
N THR A 80 -23.36 -16.94 -27.66
CA THR A 80 -23.70 -18.20 -28.29
C THR A 80 -22.71 -19.24 -27.78
N ILE A 81 -23.02 -19.83 -26.64
CA ILE A 81 -22.50 -21.11 -26.20
C ILE A 81 -23.08 -22.13 -27.19
N THR A 82 -22.45 -22.24 -28.36
CA THR A 82 -22.66 -23.40 -29.24
C THR A 82 -21.82 -24.54 -28.65
N PRO A 83 -22.36 -25.76 -28.52
CA PRO A 83 -21.59 -26.91 -28.04
C PRO A 83 -20.34 -27.09 -28.90
N PRO A 84 -19.20 -27.51 -28.32
CA PRO A 84 -17.93 -27.53 -29.02
C PRO A 84 -17.98 -28.55 -30.16
N THR A 85 -18.02 -28.05 -31.39
CA THR A 85 -17.41 -28.78 -32.50
C THR A 85 -15.90 -28.73 -32.28
N PRO A 86 -15.16 -29.85 -32.42
CA PRO A 86 -13.76 -29.96 -32.03
C PRO A 86 -12.77 -29.13 -32.88
N ASN A 87 -13.26 -28.26 -33.76
CA ASN A 87 -12.45 -27.46 -34.69
C ASN A 87 -12.93 -26.01 -34.88
N ALA A 88 -13.86 -25.50 -34.06
CA ALA A 88 -14.28 -24.11 -34.15
C ALA A 88 -13.35 -23.21 -33.33
N THR A 89 -12.29 -22.71 -33.95
CA THR A 89 -11.53 -21.56 -33.45
C THR A 89 -12.51 -20.41 -33.23
N VAL A 90 -12.71 -20.00 -31.97
CA VAL A 90 -13.50 -18.81 -31.63
C VAL A 90 -12.89 -17.63 -32.40
N PRO A 91 -13.63 -17.00 -33.33
CA PRO A 91 -13.08 -15.90 -34.13
C PRO A 91 -12.86 -14.71 -33.19
N ASP A 92 -11.60 -14.27 -33.09
CA ASP A 92 -11.11 -13.00 -32.56
C ASP A 92 -12.01 -12.33 -31.51
N SER A 93 -12.01 -12.88 -30.29
CA SER A 93 -12.58 -12.15 -29.15
C SER A 93 -11.80 -10.85 -28.95
N ARG A 94 -12.43 -9.70 -29.19
CA ARG A 94 -11.84 -8.37 -28.92
C ARG A 94 -11.54 -8.12 -27.44
N PHE A 95 -11.97 -9.00 -26.55
CA PHE A 95 -11.75 -8.95 -25.10
C PHE A 95 -10.76 -10.01 -24.63
N GLN A 96 -9.71 -10.25 -25.42
CA GLN A 96 -8.60 -11.13 -25.06
C GLN A 96 -7.44 -10.30 -24.52
N ALA A 97 -6.97 -10.63 -23.32
CA ALA A 97 -5.80 -10.00 -22.72
C ALA A 97 -4.85 -11.07 -22.16
N MET A 98 -3.56 -10.90 -22.43
CA MET A 98 -2.50 -11.74 -21.88
C MET A 98 -2.01 -11.12 -20.59
N VAL A 99 -2.02 -11.89 -19.51
CA VAL A 99 -1.57 -11.44 -18.20
C VAL A 99 -0.67 -12.51 -17.58
N TYR A 100 0.26 -12.10 -16.75
CA TYR A 100 1.28 -12.96 -16.17
C TYR A 100 0.89 -13.37 -14.75
N ASP A 101 0.92 -14.66 -14.46
CA ASP A 101 0.68 -15.23 -13.13
C ASP A 101 1.85 -16.11 -12.70
N PRO A 102 2.13 -16.23 -11.39
CA PRO A 102 3.24 -17.03 -10.90
C PRO A 102 3.03 -18.52 -11.20
N SER A 103 4.08 -19.22 -11.63
CA SER A 103 4.02 -20.66 -11.99
C SER A 103 3.47 -21.55 -10.87
N GLN A 104 3.62 -21.13 -9.61
CA GLN A 104 3.08 -21.82 -8.44
C GLN A 104 1.54 -21.87 -8.41
N SER A 105 0.84 -20.92 -9.03
CA SER A 105 -0.63 -20.95 -9.07
C SER A 105 -1.19 -21.98 -10.06
N HIS A 106 -0.35 -22.51 -10.97
CA HIS A 106 -0.75 -23.49 -11.97
C HIS A 106 0.19 -24.70 -11.96
N PRO A 107 0.05 -25.63 -10.99
CA PRO A 107 0.96 -26.76 -10.83
C PRO A 107 0.96 -27.76 -12.00
N HIS A 108 -0.04 -27.69 -12.88
CA HIS A 108 -0.13 -28.51 -14.09
C HIS A 108 0.63 -27.91 -15.29
N LEU A 109 1.11 -26.67 -15.15
CA LEU A 109 1.81 -25.94 -16.20
C LEU A 109 3.29 -25.81 -15.82
N ASN A 110 4.16 -26.50 -16.57
CA ASN A 110 5.59 -26.40 -16.34
C ASN A 110 6.17 -25.17 -17.07
N PRO A 111 6.78 -24.19 -16.37
CA PRO A 111 7.33 -22.99 -16.99
C PRO A 111 8.39 -23.26 -18.04
N THR A 112 9.22 -24.30 -17.88
CA THR A 112 10.22 -24.66 -18.90
C THR A 112 9.58 -25.13 -20.20
N ASN A 113 8.48 -25.89 -20.10
CA ASN A 113 7.78 -26.41 -21.28
C ASN A 113 7.00 -25.30 -22.01
N ILE A 114 6.49 -24.32 -21.25
CA ILE A 114 5.79 -23.15 -21.79
C ILE A 114 6.76 -22.18 -22.46
N ALA A 115 7.90 -21.88 -21.84
CA ALA A 115 8.94 -21.05 -22.42
C ALA A 115 9.53 -21.68 -23.70
N ALA A 116 9.66 -23.01 -23.72
CA ALA A 116 10.08 -23.75 -24.91
C ALA A 116 8.98 -23.87 -25.99
N GLY A 117 7.76 -23.38 -25.72
CA GLY A 117 6.63 -23.46 -26.66
C GLY A 117 6.11 -24.87 -26.93
N ILE A 118 6.49 -25.84 -26.10
CA ILE A 118 6.17 -27.26 -26.26
C ILE A 118 4.76 -27.54 -25.71
N GLU A 119 4.35 -26.85 -24.65
CA GLU A 119 3.08 -27.06 -23.97
C GLU A 119 2.46 -25.71 -23.52
N GLY A 120 1.13 -25.67 -23.37
CA GLY A 120 0.46 -24.60 -22.61
C GLY A 120 -0.17 -23.45 -23.40
N ARG A 121 -0.14 -23.44 -24.74
CA ARG A 121 -0.93 -22.47 -25.53
C ARG A 121 -2.43 -22.81 -25.44
N PRO A 122 -3.30 -21.90 -24.96
CA PRO A 122 -4.74 -22.14 -24.98
C PRO A 122 -5.28 -22.25 -26.42
N PRO A 123 -6.28 -23.11 -26.68
CA PRO A 123 -6.75 -23.41 -28.05
C PRO A 123 -7.39 -22.22 -28.77
N HIS A 124 -7.80 -21.19 -28.02
CA HIS A 124 -8.44 -19.97 -28.54
C HIS A 124 -7.48 -18.78 -28.67
N VAL A 125 -6.19 -18.93 -28.37
CA VAL A 125 -5.18 -17.88 -28.50
C VAL A 125 -4.42 -18.05 -29.81
N THR A 126 -4.27 -16.96 -30.58
CA THR A 126 -3.49 -17.01 -31.82
C THR A 126 -2.02 -17.30 -31.53
N PRO A 127 -1.32 -18.09 -32.38
CA PRO A 127 0.10 -18.41 -32.18
C PRO A 127 0.98 -17.15 -32.08
N GLN A 128 0.63 -16.11 -32.85
CA GLN A 128 1.33 -14.84 -32.84
C GLN A 128 1.17 -14.12 -31.50
N ALA A 129 -0.05 -13.97 -30.99
CA ALA A 129 -0.29 -13.33 -29.68
C ALA A 129 0.39 -14.09 -28.55
N TRP A 130 0.38 -15.43 -28.61
CA TRP A 130 1.08 -16.27 -27.63
C TRP A 130 2.60 -16.05 -27.67
N SER A 131 3.21 -16.10 -28.86
CA SER A 131 4.66 -15.85 -29.01
C SER A 131 5.07 -14.45 -28.56
N GLN A 132 4.25 -13.44 -28.83
CA GLN A 132 4.45 -12.08 -28.36
C GLN A 132 4.35 -11.99 -26.83
N SER A 133 3.40 -12.70 -26.20
CA SER A 133 3.30 -12.74 -24.73
C SER A 133 4.50 -13.42 -24.08
N LEU A 134 5.04 -14.48 -24.69
CA LEU A 134 6.28 -15.10 -24.21
C LEU A 134 7.48 -14.14 -24.33
N ALA A 135 7.58 -13.42 -25.45
CA ALA A 135 8.66 -12.46 -25.68
C ALA A 135 8.58 -11.20 -24.81
N THR A 136 7.37 -10.79 -24.42
CA THR A 136 7.12 -9.61 -23.57
C THR A 136 6.99 -9.94 -22.08
N ASN A 137 7.22 -11.20 -21.70
CA ASN A 137 7.16 -11.63 -20.31
C ASN A 137 8.33 -11.01 -19.50
N PRO A 138 8.06 -10.30 -18.40
CA PRO A 138 9.12 -9.72 -17.57
C PRO A 138 9.99 -10.76 -16.84
N ASP A 139 9.46 -11.94 -16.52
CA ASP A 139 10.25 -13.03 -15.93
C ASP A 139 9.78 -14.41 -16.44
N PRO A 140 10.49 -15.02 -17.40
CA PRO A 140 10.09 -16.28 -18.01
C PRO A 140 10.27 -17.51 -17.11
N LEU A 141 10.98 -17.39 -15.97
CA LEU A 141 11.21 -18.52 -15.07
C LEU A 141 10.10 -18.64 -14.02
N THR A 142 9.61 -17.50 -13.54
CA THR A 142 8.63 -17.47 -12.45
C THR A 142 7.22 -17.15 -12.92
N LEU A 143 7.06 -16.44 -14.04
CA LEU A 143 5.76 -15.99 -14.53
C LEU A 143 5.35 -16.72 -15.80
N LEU A 144 4.08 -17.10 -15.84
CA LEU A 144 3.44 -17.76 -16.98
C LEU A 144 2.43 -16.82 -17.64
N PRO A 145 2.42 -16.72 -18.98
CA PRO A 145 1.36 -16.01 -19.67
C PRO A 145 0.04 -16.79 -19.59
N ILE A 146 -1.01 -16.10 -19.17
CA ILE A 146 -2.38 -16.62 -19.07
C ILE A 146 -3.29 -15.73 -19.89
N CYS A 147 -4.15 -16.37 -20.66
CA CYS A 147 -5.15 -15.68 -21.45
C CYS A 147 -6.42 -15.46 -20.63
N LEU A 148 -6.80 -14.19 -20.45
CA LEU A 148 -8.09 -13.80 -19.92
C LEU A 148 -9.03 -13.49 -21.09
N VAL A 149 -10.23 -14.06 -21.05
CA VAL A 149 -11.25 -13.87 -22.09
C VAL A 149 -12.52 -13.30 -21.46
N GLY A 150 -12.88 -12.08 -21.87
CA GLY A 150 -14.12 -11.42 -21.46
C GLY A 150 -14.12 -10.87 -20.03
N ALA A 151 -15.22 -10.23 -19.64
CA ALA A 151 -15.31 -9.54 -18.35
C ALA A 151 -15.43 -10.49 -17.15
N ASN A 152 -16.00 -11.69 -17.34
CA ASN A 152 -16.13 -12.67 -16.25
C ASN A 152 -14.75 -13.15 -15.76
N ALA A 153 -13.85 -13.52 -16.69
CA ALA A 153 -12.48 -13.91 -16.34
C ALA A 153 -11.68 -12.78 -15.68
N LEU A 154 -11.96 -11.52 -16.04
CA LEU A 154 -11.37 -10.37 -15.37
C LEU A 154 -11.93 -10.21 -13.94
N GLN A 155 -13.25 -10.36 -13.76
CA GLN A 155 -13.89 -10.24 -12.45
C GLN A 155 -13.38 -11.31 -11.48
N THR A 156 -13.26 -12.56 -11.92
CA THR A 156 -12.73 -13.66 -11.08
C THR A 156 -11.29 -13.36 -10.64
N ARG A 157 -10.48 -12.82 -11.55
CA ARG A 157 -9.11 -12.39 -11.22
C ARG A 157 -9.08 -11.23 -10.22
N ILE A 158 -9.94 -10.23 -10.37
CA ILE A 158 -10.02 -9.11 -9.42
C ILE A 158 -10.42 -9.64 -8.03
N ALA A 159 -11.39 -10.57 -7.98
CA ALA A 159 -11.80 -11.21 -6.73
C ALA A 159 -10.63 -11.99 -6.08
N SER A 160 -9.87 -12.78 -6.86
CA SER A 160 -8.71 -13.50 -6.33
C SER A 160 -7.59 -12.56 -5.86
N GLN A 161 -7.37 -11.44 -6.56
CA GLN A 161 -6.41 -10.41 -6.13
C GLN A 161 -6.82 -9.75 -4.82
N GLN A 162 -8.12 -9.48 -4.64
CA GLN A 162 -8.65 -8.94 -3.39
C GLN A 162 -8.45 -9.91 -2.22
N GLU A 163 -8.74 -11.20 -2.43
CA GLU A 163 -8.52 -12.24 -1.42
C GLU A 163 -7.04 -12.33 -1.03
N GLN A 164 -6.14 -12.37 -2.01
CA GLN A 164 -4.70 -12.39 -1.76
C GLN A 164 -4.22 -11.13 -1.01
N ALA A 165 -4.76 -9.96 -1.34
CA ALA A 165 -4.44 -8.72 -0.64
C ALA A 165 -4.88 -8.76 0.84
N LEU A 166 -6.04 -9.35 1.14
CA LEU A 166 -6.49 -9.55 2.52
C LEU A 166 -5.60 -10.51 3.29
N VAL A 167 -5.17 -11.61 2.65
CA VAL A 167 -4.23 -12.56 3.25
C VAL A 167 -2.89 -11.89 3.56
N LEU A 168 -2.31 -11.16 2.59
CA LEU A 168 -1.07 -10.41 2.78
C LEU A 168 -1.20 -9.36 3.89
N LYS A 169 -2.33 -8.64 3.96
CA LYS A 169 -2.62 -7.70 5.04
C LYS A 169 -2.58 -8.40 6.40
N SER A 170 -3.21 -9.57 6.53
CA SER A 170 -3.19 -10.33 7.78
C SER A 170 -1.77 -10.76 8.20
N TYR A 171 -0.92 -11.10 7.23
CA TYR A 171 0.49 -11.41 7.51
C TYR A 171 1.29 -10.19 7.95
N LEU A 172 1.04 -9.02 7.35
CA LEU A 172 1.67 -7.76 7.77
C LEU A 172 1.24 -7.35 9.18
N GLU A 173 -0.02 -7.58 9.55
CA GLU A 173 -0.51 -7.33 10.91
C GLU A 173 0.20 -8.22 11.94
N LYS A 174 0.34 -9.52 11.65
CA LYS A 174 1.10 -10.46 12.50
C LYS A 174 2.57 -10.06 12.61
N LEU A 175 3.20 -9.65 11.51
CA LEU A 175 4.59 -9.20 11.50
C LEU A 175 4.76 -7.93 12.35
N ARG A 176 3.83 -6.98 12.24
CA ARG A 176 3.83 -5.76 13.06
C ARG A 176 3.70 -6.09 14.55
N GLU A 177 2.83 -7.02 14.91
CA GLU A 177 2.68 -7.48 16.28
C GLU A 177 3.97 -8.12 16.80
N ALA A 178 4.58 -9.02 16.03
CA ALA A 178 5.84 -9.67 16.38
C ALA A 178 6.99 -8.65 16.59
N VAL A 179 7.09 -7.64 15.71
CA VAL A 179 8.07 -6.56 15.88
C VAL A 179 7.78 -5.75 17.15
N GLY A 180 6.50 -5.47 17.45
CA GLY A 180 6.11 -4.79 18.68
C GLY A 180 6.50 -5.57 19.94
N GLN A 181 6.25 -6.88 19.95
CA GLN A 181 6.66 -7.77 21.04
C GLN A 181 8.18 -7.82 21.21
N LEU A 182 8.92 -7.91 20.10
CA LEU A 182 10.39 -7.91 20.12
C LEU A 182 10.93 -6.60 20.68
N GLN A 183 10.41 -5.45 20.23
CA GLN A 183 10.80 -4.15 20.77
C GLN A 183 10.52 -4.02 22.28
N GLN A 184 9.39 -4.52 22.75
CA GLN A 184 9.07 -4.52 24.17
C GLN A 184 10.01 -5.43 24.97
N SER A 185 10.32 -6.62 24.44
CA SER A 185 11.29 -7.54 25.05
C SER A 185 12.69 -6.93 25.09
N THR A 186 13.16 -6.31 24.00
CA THR A 186 14.46 -5.63 23.95
C THR A 186 14.56 -4.53 25.01
N ARG A 187 13.53 -3.66 25.12
CA ARG A 187 13.50 -2.62 26.16
C ARG A 187 13.54 -3.21 27.57
N GLY A 188 12.80 -4.29 27.82
CA GLY A 188 12.84 -5.00 29.10
C GLY A 188 14.22 -5.56 29.42
N SER A 189 14.89 -6.16 28.42
CA SER A 189 16.25 -6.66 28.56
C SER A 189 17.28 -5.55 28.78
N GLU A 190 17.14 -4.41 28.11
CA GLU A 190 18.03 -3.25 28.31
C GLU A 190 17.96 -2.72 29.74
N VAL A 191 16.76 -2.62 30.31
CA VAL A 191 16.58 -2.23 31.73
C VAL A 191 17.25 -3.24 32.66
N MET A 192 17.01 -4.54 32.45
CA MET A 192 17.62 -5.60 33.26
C MET A 192 19.16 -5.59 33.18
N VAL A 193 19.72 -5.36 31.99
CA VAL A 193 21.18 -5.23 31.82
C VAL A 193 21.70 -4.03 32.61
N GLY A 194 20.98 -2.91 32.59
CA GLY A 194 21.31 -1.73 33.40
C GLY A 194 21.36 -2.04 34.89
N GLU A 195 20.34 -2.71 35.43
CA GLU A 195 20.27 -3.09 36.85
C GLU A 195 21.43 -4.01 37.26
N ILE A 196 21.73 -5.04 36.45
CA ILE A 196 22.84 -5.97 36.69
C ILE A 196 24.19 -5.22 36.68
N GLN A 197 24.37 -4.25 35.78
CA GLN A 197 25.60 -3.44 35.73
C GLN A 197 25.76 -2.56 36.97
N GLU A 198 24.67 -1.97 37.46
CA GLU A 198 24.68 -1.18 38.70
C GLU A 198 24.98 -2.04 39.92
N GLU A 199 24.33 -3.21 40.03
CA GLU A 199 24.58 -4.16 41.10
C GLU A 199 26.02 -4.68 41.07
N GLY A 200 26.53 -5.03 39.89
CA GLY A 200 27.93 -5.43 39.70
C GLY A 200 28.91 -4.33 40.14
N SER A 201 28.61 -3.07 39.79
CA SER A 201 29.42 -1.91 40.21
C SER A 201 29.36 -1.66 41.72
N ARG A 202 28.20 -1.93 42.35
CA ARG A 202 28.02 -1.85 43.81
C ARG A 202 28.79 -2.97 44.53
N GLY A 203 28.69 -4.20 44.03
CA GLY A 203 29.42 -5.36 44.52
C GLY A 203 30.93 -5.14 44.45
N ARG A 204 31.45 -4.65 43.31
CA ARG A 204 32.87 -4.31 43.13
C ARG A 204 33.36 -3.27 44.14
N ARG A 205 32.59 -2.21 44.38
CA ARG A 205 32.93 -1.18 45.40
C ARG A 205 32.99 -1.74 46.81
N ARG A 206 32.03 -2.60 47.17
CA ARG A 206 32.01 -3.28 48.48
C ARG A 206 33.20 -4.22 48.63
N LEU A 207 33.52 -5.00 47.61
CA LEU A 207 34.69 -5.88 47.59
C LEU A 207 35.99 -5.10 47.78
N LEU A 208 36.21 -4.04 47.00
CA LEU A 208 37.39 -3.18 47.15
C LEU A 208 37.50 -2.57 48.56
N THR A 209 36.37 -2.17 49.15
CA THR A 209 36.34 -1.66 50.53
C THR A 209 36.76 -2.73 51.55
N VAL A 210 36.30 -3.97 51.37
CA VAL A 210 36.68 -5.09 52.24
C VAL A 210 38.16 -5.45 52.04
N MET A 211 38.62 -5.57 50.80
CA MET A 211 40.04 -5.84 50.48
C MET A 211 40.96 -4.77 51.09
N LYS A 212 40.61 -3.49 50.96
CA LYS A 212 41.33 -2.39 51.60
C LYS A 212 41.40 -2.57 53.11
N LYS A 213 40.27 -2.87 53.77
CA LYS A 213 40.24 -3.06 55.23
C LYS A 213 41.10 -4.25 55.67
N VAL A 214 41.03 -5.37 54.94
CA VAL A 214 41.84 -6.56 55.22
C VAL A 214 43.33 -6.25 55.08
N GLU A 215 43.72 -5.53 54.02
CA GLU A 215 45.12 -5.19 53.81
C GLU A 215 45.64 -4.23 54.89
N VAL A 216 44.87 -3.21 55.26
CA VAL A 216 45.24 -2.30 56.36
C VAL A 216 45.39 -3.06 57.69
N LEU A 217 44.51 -4.03 57.97
CA LEU A 217 44.62 -4.86 59.17
C LEU A 217 45.82 -5.81 59.11
N ARG A 218 46.15 -6.34 57.92
CA ARG A 218 47.33 -7.18 57.69
C ARG A 218 48.63 -6.39 57.88
N CYS A 219 48.68 -5.15 57.39
CA CYS A 219 49.82 -4.25 57.47
C CYS A 219 49.88 -3.45 58.79
N LEU A 220 48.97 -3.71 59.74
CA LEU A 220 48.93 -2.98 61.00
C LEU A 220 50.24 -3.21 61.78
N ASN A 221 50.95 -2.14 62.11
CA ASN A 221 52.29 -2.14 62.74
C ASN A 221 53.47 -2.60 61.86
N LEU A 222 53.29 -2.74 60.54
CA LEU A 222 54.41 -2.87 59.61
C LEU A 222 54.80 -1.49 59.05
N PRO A 223 56.10 -1.24 58.80
CA PRO A 223 56.52 -0.03 58.10
C PRO A 223 55.99 -0.03 56.67
N LEU A 224 55.65 1.15 56.14
CA LEU A 224 55.18 1.31 54.76
C LEU A 224 56.20 0.70 53.79
N THR A 225 55.72 -0.13 52.89
CA THR A 225 56.54 -0.75 51.84
C THR A 225 56.66 0.19 50.64
N GLN A 226 57.76 0.15 49.89
CA GLN A 226 58.01 1.11 48.80
C GLN A 226 56.95 1.07 47.69
N GLY A 227 56.34 -0.09 47.43
CA GLY A 227 55.23 -0.20 46.47
C GLY A 227 53.96 0.53 46.91
N GLU A 228 53.74 0.73 48.22
CA GLU A 228 52.63 1.54 48.73
C GLU A 228 52.90 3.04 48.62
N MET A 229 54.16 3.47 48.53
CA MET A 229 54.52 4.88 48.33
C MET A 229 54.29 5.35 46.88
N GLU A 230 54.23 4.42 45.93
CA GLU A 230 54.05 4.70 44.50
C GLU A 230 52.59 4.65 44.05
N LEU A 231 51.68 4.16 44.91
CA LEU A 231 50.23 3.97 44.67
C LEU A 231 49.38 5.15 45.17
#